data_AF-X6NYN9-F1
#
_entry.id   AF-X6NYN9-F1
#
_cell.length_a   1.000
_cell.length_b   1.000
_cell.length_c   1.000
_cell.angle_alpha   90.00
_cell.angle_beta   90.00
_cell.angle_gamma   90.00
#
_symmetry.space_group_name_H-M   'P 1'
#
loop_
_entity.id
_entity.type
_entity.pdbx_description
1 polymer ?
#
loop_
_entity_poly.entity_id
_entity_poly.type
_entity_poly.pdbx_seq_one_letter_code
_entity_poly.pdbx_strand_id
1 'polypeptide(L)'
;MNQKHKFLLLLKKKKKKKGNNVIVKPCNTVPTVSKLMGDLLHKYMSPYFVQVIGTPDGIPDDRECTHQILQNKFDLIFFTGSTNGGRYVMSQAAKFLTPVILELGGKNPVIVDSTANLALAAKQIMYARVINCGQQCISPDYILCEKKAVDELTEQFCTLCVYIDVMSLNVANRLKLYAEKFFSEDYVEDTNQCKLVNDVQFERVKNMLDSSKGKVISGGKCDSKTRKFQPTIVRCDLSDPGLEQETFGPIVWVVSVDDIKIAVEYINRYALEIQKKKKKTKTKKNLLFVIPSF
;
A
#
# COMPACT_ATOMS: atom_id res chain seq x y z
N MET A 1 7.52 -4.14 -12.85
CA MET A 1 8.35 -3.38 -11.90
C MET A 1 7.66 -3.38 -10.53
N ASN A 2 8.03 -4.30 -9.63
CA ASN A 2 7.58 -4.30 -8.23
C ASN A 2 8.61 -3.51 -7.41
N GLN A 3 8.50 -2.19 -7.35
CA GLN A 3 9.34 -1.37 -6.48
C GLN A 3 8.53 -0.93 -5.27
N LYS A 4 8.85 -1.52 -4.12
CA LYS A 4 8.48 -0.98 -2.81
C LYS A 4 9.58 -0.03 -2.39
N HIS A 5 9.25 1.24 -2.17
CA HIS A 5 10.17 2.20 -1.60
C HIS A 5 10.11 2.07 -0.07
N LYS A 6 10.94 1.18 0.48
CA LYS A 6 11.28 1.17 1.91
C LYS A 6 12.74 1.55 2.02
N PHE A 7 13.00 2.71 2.59
CA PHE A 7 14.34 3.22 2.74
C PHE A 7 14.43 3.98 4.06
N LEU A 8 15.54 3.79 4.76
CA LEU A 8 15.91 4.57 5.93
C LEU A 8 17.07 5.48 5.53
N LEU A 9 16.84 6.79 5.57
CA LEU A 9 17.83 7.83 5.26
C LEU A 9 18.24 8.51 6.58
N LEU A 10 19.49 8.38 6.95
CA LEU A 10 20.01 8.88 8.23
C LEU A 10 20.97 10.02 7.96
N LEU A 11 20.66 11.24 8.41
CA LEU A 11 21.50 12.41 8.15
C LEU A 11 22.35 12.76 9.37
N LYS A 12 23.64 13.06 9.15
CA LYS A 12 24.54 13.66 10.13
C LYS A 12 24.98 15.04 9.65
N LYS A 13 24.73 16.09 10.44
CA LYS A 13 24.98 17.49 10.10
C LYS A 13 26.35 17.93 10.63
N LYS A 14 27.16 18.57 9.78
CA LYS A 14 28.29 19.40 10.22
C LYS A 14 27.96 20.89 10.09
N LYS A 15 28.45 21.70 11.03
CA LYS A 15 28.34 23.16 10.98
C LYS A 15 29.11 23.70 9.76
N LYS A 16 28.45 24.62 9.02
CA LYS A 16 28.89 25.44 7.86
C LYS A 16 28.81 24.78 6.47
N LYS A 17 27.78 25.18 5.69
CA LYS A 17 27.66 25.17 4.21
C LYS A 17 28.16 23.93 3.43
N LYS A 18 28.18 22.74 4.03
CA LYS A 18 28.48 21.46 3.37
C LYS A 18 27.38 20.49 3.76
N GLY A 19 26.82 19.75 2.80
CA GLY A 19 25.66 18.87 2.99
C GLY A 19 25.82 17.84 4.12
N ASN A 20 24.75 17.12 4.41
CA ASN A 20 24.78 16.07 5.42
C ASN A 20 25.47 14.81 4.89
N ASN A 21 26.18 14.08 5.75
CA ASN A 21 26.58 12.71 5.45
C ASN A 21 25.40 11.79 5.72
N VAL A 22 25.28 10.72 4.94
CA VAL A 22 24.11 9.87 4.90
C VAL A 22 24.46 8.42 5.10
N ILE A 23 23.76 7.74 6.01
CA ILE A 23 23.66 6.29 6.01
C ILE A 23 22.32 5.88 5.41
N VAL A 24 22.40 4.98 4.45
CA VAL A 24 21.31 4.42 3.67
C VAL A 24 21.12 2.98 4.09
N LYS A 25 19.92 2.61 4.54
CA LYS A 25 19.56 1.21 4.77
C LYS A 25 18.41 0.78 3.83
N PRO A 26 18.70 0.02 2.75
CA PRO A 26 17.69 -0.57 1.87
C PRO A 26 16.86 -1.63 2.59
N CYS A 27 15.73 -2.06 2.03
CA CYS A 27 14.99 -3.21 2.55
C CYS A 27 15.47 -4.54 1.94
N ASN A 28 15.72 -5.56 2.76
CA ASN A 28 16.17 -6.87 2.28
C ASN A 28 15.06 -7.70 1.62
N THR A 29 13.80 -7.30 1.73
CA THR A 29 12.68 -7.97 1.02
C THR A 29 12.67 -7.74 -0.49
N VAL A 30 13.53 -6.84 -1.02
CA VAL A 30 13.71 -6.57 -2.45
C VAL A 30 15.20 -6.65 -2.84
N PRO A 31 15.82 -7.83 -2.70
CA PRO A 31 17.28 -7.98 -2.66
C PRO A 31 17.98 -7.49 -3.95
N THR A 32 17.39 -7.75 -5.12
CA THR A 32 17.96 -7.32 -6.41
C THR A 32 18.07 -5.79 -6.51
N VAL A 33 17.02 -5.06 -6.11
CA VAL A 33 17.02 -3.59 -6.16
C VAL A 33 17.90 -3.01 -5.06
N SER A 34 17.87 -3.58 -3.86
CA SER A 34 18.71 -3.17 -2.75
C SER A 34 20.20 -3.32 -3.04
N LYS A 35 20.59 -4.43 -3.70
CA LYS A 35 21.96 -4.65 -4.17
C LYS A 35 22.34 -3.63 -5.24
N LEU A 36 21.53 -3.49 -6.29
CA LEU A 36 21.78 -2.54 -7.37
C LEU A 36 21.95 -1.11 -6.85
N MET A 37 21.11 -0.70 -5.90
CA MET A 37 21.21 0.61 -5.27
C MET A 37 22.51 0.78 -4.47
N GLY A 38 22.95 -0.26 -3.75
CA GLY A 38 24.26 -0.30 -3.11
C GLY A 38 25.40 -0.14 -4.11
N ASP A 39 25.39 -0.92 -5.18
CA ASP A 39 26.41 -0.91 -6.23
C ASP A 39 26.51 0.46 -6.92
N LEU A 40 25.36 1.05 -7.28
CA LEU A 40 25.31 2.36 -7.92
C LEU A 40 25.74 3.49 -6.97
N LEU A 41 25.27 3.49 -5.72
CA LEU A 41 25.68 4.51 -4.76
C LEU A 41 27.18 4.41 -4.46
N HIS A 42 27.74 3.22 -4.30
CA HIS A 42 29.18 3.04 -4.12
C HIS A 42 29.99 3.47 -5.36
N LYS A 43 29.46 3.25 -6.58
CA LYS A 43 30.12 3.64 -7.82
C LYS A 43 30.17 5.16 -8.03
N TYR A 44 29.08 5.86 -7.71
CA TYR A 44 28.91 7.27 -8.07
C TYR A 44 29.05 8.25 -6.90
N MET A 45 29.01 7.78 -5.66
CA MET A 45 29.14 8.61 -4.45
C MET A 45 30.31 8.14 -3.61
N SER A 46 31.05 9.09 -3.02
CA SER A 46 32.09 8.75 -2.05
C SER A 46 31.45 8.10 -0.81
N PRO A 47 31.98 6.97 -0.31
CA PRO A 47 31.51 6.35 0.92
C PRO A 47 31.69 7.26 2.15
N TYR A 48 32.50 8.32 2.04
CA TYR A 48 32.60 9.36 3.06
C TYR A 48 31.30 10.17 3.22
N PHE A 49 30.56 10.36 2.12
CA PHE A 49 29.31 11.13 2.10
C PHE A 49 28.07 10.24 2.15
N VAL A 50 28.07 9.10 1.46
CA VAL A 50 26.93 8.18 1.40
C VAL A 50 27.41 6.75 1.64
N GLN A 51 26.99 6.16 2.75
CA GLN A 51 27.27 4.77 3.07
C GLN A 51 26.00 3.93 2.99
N VAL A 52 26.06 2.79 2.32
CA VAL A 52 24.94 1.84 2.23
C VAL A 52 25.20 0.66 3.15
N ILE A 53 24.27 0.38 4.06
CA ILE A 53 24.35 -0.72 5.05
C ILE A 53 23.10 -1.59 4.94
N GLY A 54 23.24 -2.90 5.13
CA GLY A 54 22.10 -3.82 5.11
C GLY A 54 21.61 -4.13 3.69
N THR A 55 22.53 -4.24 2.73
CA THR A 55 22.28 -4.96 1.48
C THR A 55 22.24 -6.47 1.74
N PRO A 56 21.70 -7.28 0.81
CA PRO A 56 21.65 -8.74 0.97
C PRO A 56 23.01 -9.41 1.19
N ASP A 57 24.09 -8.83 0.66
CA ASP A 57 25.46 -9.34 0.81
C ASP A 57 26.09 -8.96 2.18
N GLY A 58 25.39 -8.18 3.01
CA GLY A 58 25.83 -7.71 4.32
C GLY A 58 25.06 -8.36 5.48
N ILE A 59 24.26 -7.55 6.20
CA ILE A 59 23.40 -8.05 7.27
C ILE A 59 22.03 -8.42 6.67
N PRO A 60 21.66 -9.72 6.60
CA PRO A 60 20.47 -10.16 5.88
C PRO A 60 19.16 -9.86 6.64
N ASP A 61 19.18 -9.82 7.97
CA ASP A 61 17.98 -9.49 8.75
C ASP A 61 17.76 -7.97 8.85
N ASP A 62 16.58 -7.55 8.40
CA ASP A 62 16.24 -6.13 8.35
C ASP A 62 16.15 -5.49 9.73
N ARG A 63 15.65 -6.22 10.73
CA ARG A 63 15.41 -5.72 12.09
C ARG A 63 16.72 -5.60 12.84
N GLU A 64 17.57 -6.61 12.76
CA GLU A 64 18.88 -6.64 13.39
C GLU A 64 19.78 -5.53 12.84
N CYS A 65 19.85 -5.40 11.50
CA CYS A 65 20.60 -4.31 10.88
C CYS A 65 20.09 -2.93 11.35
N THR A 66 18.77 -2.75 11.39
CA THR A 66 18.17 -1.49 11.88
C THR A 66 18.48 -1.26 13.36
N HIS A 67 18.42 -2.30 14.19
CA HIS A 67 18.72 -2.24 15.62
C HIS A 67 20.17 -1.77 15.86
N GLN A 68 21.14 -2.39 15.19
CA GLN A 68 22.56 -2.05 15.32
C GLN A 68 22.84 -0.62 14.86
N ILE A 69 22.28 -0.21 13.72
CA ILE A 69 22.44 1.16 13.21
C ILE A 69 21.91 2.16 14.24
N LEU A 70 20.71 1.93 14.76
CA LEU A 70 20.04 2.83 15.71
C LEU A 70 20.63 2.83 17.13
N GLN A 71 21.69 2.05 17.41
CA GLN A 71 22.50 2.23 18.63
C GLN A 71 23.41 3.46 18.56
N ASN A 72 23.48 4.13 17.40
CA ASN A 72 24.30 5.32 17.18
C ASN A 72 23.47 6.60 17.16
N LYS A 73 24.09 7.72 17.56
CA LYS A 73 23.47 9.05 17.47
C LYS A 73 23.49 9.59 16.03
N PHE A 74 22.30 9.92 15.53
CA PHE A 74 22.09 10.67 14.29
C PHE A 74 21.52 12.04 14.57
N ASP A 75 21.66 12.97 13.61
CA ASP A 75 21.06 14.30 13.69
C ASP A 75 19.63 14.31 13.12
N LEU A 76 19.28 13.34 12.27
CA LEU A 76 17.93 13.09 11.77
C LEU A 76 17.80 11.63 11.34
N ILE A 77 16.65 11.03 11.61
CA ILE A 77 16.26 9.70 11.11
C ILE A 77 15.02 9.83 10.22
N PHE A 78 15.12 9.43 8.96
CA PHE A 78 13.97 9.36 8.03
C PHE A 78 13.64 7.90 7.76
N PHE A 79 12.45 7.44 8.12
CA PHE A 79 12.02 6.05 7.97
C PHE A 79 10.74 5.94 7.16
N THR A 80 10.75 5.10 6.13
CA THR A 80 9.53 4.64 5.43
C THR A 80 9.24 3.18 5.73
N GLY A 81 8.05 2.87 6.25
CA GLY A 81 7.69 1.50 6.58
C GLY A 81 6.36 1.33 7.31
N SER A 82 6.25 0.26 8.10
CA SER A 82 5.04 -0.01 8.87
C SER A 82 5.00 0.82 10.16
N THR A 83 3.80 1.07 10.69
CA THR A 83 3.59 1.77 11.96
C THR A 83 4.35 1.13 13.12
N ASN A 84 4.42 -0.21 13.17
CA ASN A 84 5.20 -0.91 14.19
C ASN A 84 6.71 -0.64 14.05
N GLY A 85 7.23 -0.62 12.82
CA GLY A 85 8.61 -0.23 12.56
C GLY A 85 8.88 1.24 12.93
N GLY A 86 7.95 2.14 12.61
CA GLY A 86 8.04 3.56 12.97
C GLY A 86 8.08 3.78 14.48
N ARG A 87 7.21 3.10 15.24
CA ARG A 87 7.22 3.13 16.72
C ARG A 87 8.57 2.67 17.27
N TYR A 88 9.11 1.57 16.73
CA TYR A 88 10.42 1.09 17.11
C TYR A 88 11.52 2.13 16.82
N VAL A 89 11.57 2.68 15.61
CA VAL A 89 12.55 3.71 15.20
C VAL A 89 12.47 4.92 16.13
N MET A 90 11.26 5.42 16.38
CA MET A 90 11.03 6.55 17.29
C MET A 90 11.51 6.25 18.71
N SER A 91 11.28 5.04 19.22
CA SER A 91 11.76 4.62 20.54
C SER A 91 13.29 4.65 20.66
N GLN A 92 14.01 4.27 19.60
CA GLN A 92 15.47 4.30 19.60
C GLN A 92 15.99 5.74 19.44
N ALA A 93 15.36 6.53 18.57
CA ALA A 93 15.71 7.94 18.36
C ALA A 93 15.58 8.77 19.64
N ALA A 94 14.57 8.50 20.47
CA ALA A 94 14.34 9.20 21.74
C ALA A 94 15.53 9.10 22.71
N LYS A 95 16.28 7.99 22.70
CA LYS A 95 17.48 7.79 23.54
C LYS A 95 18.56 8.86 23.30
N PHE A 96 18.57 9.46 22.10
CA PHE A 96 19.55 10.46 21.68
C PHE A 96 18.94 11.85 21.42
N LEU A 97 17.64 12.02 21.68
CA LEU A 97 16.85 13.18 21.29
C LEU A 97 16.96 13.49 19.78
N THR A 98 17.04 12.44 18.95
CA THR A 98 17.15 12.58 17.50
C THR A 98 15.76 12.84 16.90
N PRO A 99 15.59 13.90 16.09
CA PRO A 99 14.33 14.11 15.36
C PRO A 99 14.10 12.99 14.34
N VAL A 100 12.83 12.66 14.10
CA VAL A 100 12.40 11.62 13.16
C VAL A 100 11.44 12.17 12.12
N ILE A 101 11.53 11.68 10.88
CA ILE A 101 10.50 11.76 9.85
C ILE A 101 10.02 10.33 9.60
N LEU A 102 8.73 10.08 9.80
CA LEU A 102 8.14 8.75 9.69
C LEU A 102 7.08 8.76 8.57
N GLU A 103 7.42 8.16 7.43
CA GLU A 103 6.49 7.92 6.32
C GLU A 103 5.87 6.53 6.47
N LEU A 104 4.69 6.47 7.06
CA LEU A 104 4.04 5.22 7.43
C LEU A 104 2.91 4.86 6.46
N GLY A 105 2.50 3.59 6.47
CA GLY A 105 1.29 3.14 5.77
C GLY A 105 0.03 3.51 6.53
N GLY A 106 -1.13 3.33 5.90
CA GLY A 106 -2.42 3.50 6.56
C GLY A 106 -3.60 3.35 5.63
N LYS A 107 -4.79 3.60 6.20
CA LYS A 107 -6.06 3.29 5.56
C LYS A 107 -6.60 4.52 4.84
N ASN A 108 -6.52 4.53 3.52
CA ASN A 108 -6.95 5.66 2.68
C ASN A 108 -8.40 5.49 2.20
N PRO A 109 -9.41 6.09 2.85
CA PRO A 109 -10.78 6.07 2.38
C PRO A 109 -10.96 6.81 1.07
N VAL A 110 -11.91 6.33 0.27
CA VAL A 110 -12.50 7.06 -0.84
C VAL A 110 -13.98 7.23 -0.60
N ILE A 111 -14.47 8.46 -0.62
CA ILE A 111 -15.92 8.72 -0.57
C ILE A 111 -16.44 8.85 -2.00
N VAL A 112 -17.46 8.07 -2.33
CA VAL A 112 -18.17 8.15 -3.61
C VAL A 112 -19.63 8.50 -3.36
N ASP A 113 -20.04 9.67 -3.84
CA ASP A 113 -21.44 10.10 -3.78
C ASP A 113 -22.20 9.75 -5.06
N SER A 114 -23.53 9.78 -4.98
CA SER A 114 -24.42 9.45 -6.09
C SER A 114 -24.40 10.43 -7.27
N THR A 115 -23.72 11.56 -7.13
CA THR A 115 -23.52 12.54 -8.21
C THR A 115 -22.17 12.40 -8.91
N ALA A 116 -21.31 11.50 -8.42
CA ALA A 116 -20.00 11.25 -9.01
C ALA A 116 -20.13 10.57 -10.39
N ASN A 117 -19.13 10.82 -11.24
CA ASN A 117 -18.94 10.01 -12.45
C ASN A 117 -18.40 8.63 -12.04
N LEU A 118 -19.30 7.65 -11.89
CA LEU A 118 -18.96 6.33 -11.32
C LEU A 118 -17.99 5.54 -12.21
N ALA A 119 -18.11 5.64 -13.53
CA ALA A 119 -17.17 5.02 -14.46
C ALA A 119 -15.74 5.58 -14.32
N LEU A 120 -15.61 6.91 -14.18
CA LEU A 120 -14.30 7.54 -13.95
C LEU A 120 -13.75 7.21 -12.56
N ALA A 121 -14.60 7.28 -11.52
CA ALA A 121 -14.21 6.95 -10.15
C ALA A 121 -13.70 5.51 -10.06
N ALA A 122 -14.44 4.54 -10.64
CA ALA A 122 -14.03 3.15 -10.67
C ALA A 122 -12.67 2.95 -11.35
N LYS A 123 -12.45 3.58 -12.51
CA LYS A 123 -11.17 3.53 -13.24
C LYS A 123 -10.00 4.05 -12.40
N GLN A 124 -10.16 5.21 -11.77
CA GLN A 124 -9.11 5.83 -10.96
C GLN A 124 -8.79 5.01 -9.70
N ILE A 125 -9.83 4.57 -8.99
CA ILE A 125 -9.68 3.77 -7.78
C ILE A 125 -9.03 2.42 -8.10
N MET A 126 -9.53 1.73 -9.14
CA MET A 126 -8.98 0.45 -9.54
C MET A 126 -7.53 0.57 -9.98
N TYR A 127 -7.20 1.56 -10.82
CA TYR A 127 -5.83 1.81 -11.25
C TYR A 127 -4.89 1.99 -10.05
N ALA A 128 -5.25 2.87 -9.11
CA ALA A 128 -4.46 3.12 -7.91
C ALA A 128 -4.41 1.91 -6.95
N ARG A 129 -5.37 0.98 -7.03
CA ARG A 129 -5.34 -0.26 -6.24
C ARG A 129 -4.48 -1.34 -6.87
N VAL A 130 -4.48 -1.52 -8.19
CA VAL A 130 -3.81 -2.68 -8.80
C VAL A 130 -2.34 -2.47 -9.09
N ILE A 131 -1.86 -1.22 -9.16
CA ILE A 131 -0.43 -0.92 -9.27
C ILE A 131 0.31 -1.56 -8.09
N ASN A 132 1.41 -2.26 -8.40
CA ASN A 132 2.23 -2.96 -7.41
C ASN A 132 1.43 -3.95 -6.53
N CYS A 133 0.32 -4.51 -7.05
CA CYS A 133 -0.57 -5.42 -6.31
C CYS A 133 -1.14 -4.75 -5.03
N GLY A 134 -1.44 -3.45 -5.08
CA GLY A 134 -1.99 -2.68 -3.95
C GLY A 134 -1.01 -2.37 -2.83
N GLN A 135 0.27 -2.68 -3.01
CA GLN A 135 1.30 -2.49 -1.99
C GLN A 135 1.88 -1.07 -2.07
N GLN A 136 1.03 -0.05 -1.88
CA GLN A 136 1.38 1.36 -1.87
C GLN A 136 0.72 2.06 -0.68
N CYS A 137 1.47 2.89 0.05
CA CYS A 137 0.99 3.58 1.27
C CYS A 137 -0.18 4.53 1.03
N ILE A 138 -0.34 5.03 -0.20
CA ILE A 138 -1.42 5.94 -0.62
C ILE A 138 -2.53 5.23 -1.41
N SER A 139 -2.48 3.90 -1.52
CA SER A 139 -3.48 3.14 -2.28
C SER A 139 -4.86 3.28 -1.64
N PRO A 140 -5.95 3.51 -2.42
CA PRO A 140 -7.32 3.54 -1.92
C PRO A 140 -7.66 2.28 -1.12
N ASP A 141 -7.76 2.38 0.20
CA ASP A 141 -7.88 1.22 1.08
C ASP A 141 -9.30 0.66 1.10
N TYR A 142 -10.29 1.53 1.31
CA TYR A 142 -11.70 1.19 1.32
C TYR A 142 -12.55 2.33 0.76
N ILE A 143 -13.74 2.00 0.27
CA ILE A 143 -14.65 2.92 -0.39
C ILE A 143 -15.91 3.03 0.46
N LEU A 144 -16.30 4.26 0.78
CA LEU A 144 -17.58 4.58 1.40
C LEU A 144 -18.47 5.17 0.30
N CYS A 145 -19.38 4.36 -0.21
CA CYS A 145 -20.23 4.70 -1.35
C CYS A 145 -21.69 4.89 -0.90
N GLU A 146 -22.32 5.98 -1.35
CA GLU A 146 -23.76 6.17 -1.12
C GLU A 146 -24.56 4.99 -1.68
N LYS A 147 -25.59 4.55 -0.93
CA LYS A 147 -26.45 3.40 -1.30
C LYS A 147 -26.93 3.43 -2.74
N LYS A 148 -27.27 4.59 -3.28
CA LYS A 148 -27.79 4.74 -4.65
C LYS A 148 -26.75 4.47 -5.75
N ALA A 149 -25.46 4.60 -5.44
CA ALA A 149 -24.37 4.44 -6.41
C ALA A 149 -23.61 3.11 -6.26
N VAL A 150 -23.84 2.36 -5.17
CA VAL A 150 -23.00 1.20 -4.82
C VAL A 150 -23.09 0.08 -5.86
N ASP A 151 -24.27 -0.18 -6.40
CA ASP A 151 -24.49 -1.27 -7.36
C ASP A 151 -23.81 -0.95 -8.70
N GLU A 152 -24.05 0.24 -9.26
CA GLU A 152 -23.42 0.70 -10.50
C GLU A 152 -21.88 0.79 -10.35
N LEU A 153 -21.38 1.33 -9.23
CA LEU A 153 -19.94 1.39 -8.98
C LEU A 153 -19.31 -0.01 -8.93
N THR A 154 -20.00 -0.97 -8.31
CA THR A 154 -19.54 -2.36 -8.22
C THR A 154 -19.51 -3.04 -9.59
N GLU A 155 -20.52 -2.80 -10.43
CA GLU A 155 -20.55 -3.28 -11.81
C GLU A 155 -19.36 -2.75 -12.62
N GLN A 156 -19.06 -1.44 -12.50
CA GLN A 156 -17.89 -0.85 -13.14
C GLN A 156 -16.59 -1.51 -12.68
N PHE A 157 -16.46 -1.84 -11.39
CA PHE A 157 -15.29 -2.57 -10.89
C PHE A 157 -15.20 -3.99 -11.46
N CYS A 158 -16.31 -4.71 -11.56
CA CYS A 158 -16.32 -6.05 -12.17
C CYS A 158 -15.83 -6.02 -13.61
N THR A 159 -16.31 -5.08 -14.43
CA THR A 159 -15.84 -4.89 -15.81
C THR A 159 -14.33 -4.62 -15.86
N LEU A 160 -13.83 -3.79 -14.94
CA LEU A 160 -12.39 -3.48 -14.87
C LEU A 160 -11.55 -4.67 -14.41
N CYS A 161 -12.02 -5.50 -13.48
CA CYS A 161 -11.32 -6.73 -13.09
C CYS A 161 -11.10 -7.65 -14.30
N VAL A 162 -12.15 -7.89 -15.09
CA VAL A 162 -12.07 -8.68 -16.33
C VAL A 162 -11.04 -8.08 -17.28
N TYR A 163 -11.10 -6.76 -17.51
CA TYR A 163 -10.14 -6.07 -18.37
C TYR A 163 -8.69 -6.24 -17.86
N ILE A 164 -8.47 -6.08 -16.56
CA ILE A 164 -7.14 -6.17 -15.94
C ILE A 164 -6.59 -7.59 -16.07
N ASP A 165 -7.41 -8.60 -15.83
CA ASP A 165 -6.99 -10.00 -15.96
C ASP A 165 -6.59 -10.31 -17.40
N VAL A 166 -7.43 -9.96 -18.38
CA VAL A 166 -7.14 -10.18 -19.81
C VAL A 166 -5.89 -9.41 -20.24
N MET A 167 -5.75 -8.15 -19.85
CA MET A 167 -4.58 -7.34 -20.22
C MET A 167 -3.29 -7.82 -19.54
N SER A 168 -3.40 -8.52 -18.42
CA SER A 168 -2.24 -9.05 -17.71
C SER A 168 -1.68 -10.32 -18.34
N LEU A 169 -2.41 -10.99 -19.20
CA LEU A 169 -1.93 -12.19 -19.90
C LEU A 169 -0.78 -11.85 -20.85
N ASN A 170 0.08 -12.82 -21.14
CA ASN A 170 1.01 -12.70 -22.26
C ASN A 170 0.24 -12.69 -23.61
N VAL A 171 0.91 -12.26 -24.69
CA VAL A 171 0.28 -12.11 -26.03
C VAL A 171 -0.35 -13.44 -26.50
N ALA A 172 0.34 -14.57 -26.31
CA ALA A 172 -0.12 -15.88 -26.76
C ALA A 172 -1.41 -16.30 -26.03
N ASN A 173 -1.49 -16.10 -24.72
CA ASN A 173 -2.66 -16.41 -23.91
C ASN A 173 -3.84 -15.50 -24.26
N ARG A 174 -3.61 -14.22 -24.56
CA ARG A 174 -4.68 -13.35 -25.08
C ARG A 174 -5.23 -13.87 -26.40
N LEU A 175 -4.36 -14.24 -27.34
CA LEU A 175 -4.76 -14.78 -28.65
C LEU A 175 -5.57 -16.08 -28.51
N LYS A 176 -5.19 -16.97 -27.57
CA LYS A 176 -5.93 -18.19 -27.26
C LYS A 176 -7.34 -17.87 -26.75
N LEU A 177 -7.48 -16.95 -25.80
CA LEU A 177 -8.79 -16.48 -25.31
C LEU A 177 -9.66 -15.87 -26.41
N TYR A 178 -9.07 -15.10 -27.33
CA TYR A 178 -9.80 -14.57 -28.50
C TYR A 178 -10.23 -15.69 -29.46
N ALA A 179 -9.42 -16.74 -29.63
CA ALA A 179 -9.69 -17.86 -30.53
C ALA A 179 -10.76 -18.82 -29.98
N GLU A 180 -10.83 -19.02 -28.66
CA GLU A 180 -11.72 -20.00 -28.01
C GLU A 180 -13.17 -19.49 -27.81
N LYS A 181 -13.54 -18.30 -28.29
CA LYS A 181 -14.89 -17.71 -28.23
C LYS A 181 -15.57 -17.89 -26.85
N PHE A 182 -15.20 -17.00 -25.92
CA PHE A 182 -15.78 -16.74 -24.59
C PHE A 182 -15.10 -17.46 -23.41
N PHE A 183 -14.54 -16.59 -22.56
CA PHE A 183 -14.12 -16.73 -21.16
C PHE A 183 -14.15 -18.16 -20.58
N SER A 184 -12.98 -18.81 -20.53
CA SER A 184 -12.75 -19.72 -19.41
C SER A 184 -12.66 -18.86 -18.14
N GLU A 185 -13.41 -19.24 -17.10
CA GLU A 185 -13.28 -18.65 -15.76
C GLU A 185 -11.92 -18.97 -15.11
N ASP A 186 -11.07 -19.74 -15.80
CA ASP A 186 -9.82 -20.25 -15.27
C ASP A 186 -8.78 -19.12 -15.14
N TYR A 187 -8.36 -18.92 -13.90
CA TYR A 187 -7.27 -18.03 -13.56
C TYR A 187 -5.99 -18.51 -14.25
N VAL A 188 -5.47 -17.73 -15.19
CA VAL A 188 -4.26 -18.10 -15.92
C VAL A 188 -3.03 -17.76 -15.07
N GLU A 189 -2.26 -18.77 -14.71
CA GLU A 189 -1.08 -18.64 -13.84
C GLU A 189 0.04 -17.76 -14.46
N ASP A 190 0.12 -17.65 -15.79
CA ASP A 190 1.16 -16.91 -16.51
C ASP A 190 0.73 -15.48 -16.92
N THR A 191 0.38 -14.68 -15.92
CA THR A 191 0.13 -13.24 -16.08
C THR A 191 1.35 -12.41 -15.68
N ASN A 192 1.53 -11.25 -16.34
CA ASN A 192 2.43 -10.17 -15.95
C ASN A 192 1.94 -9.40 -14.70
N GLN A 193 1.00 -9.95 -13.92
CA GLN A 193 0.53 -9.32 -12.69
C GLN A 193 1.65 -9.25 -11.65
N CYS A 194 1.63 -8.14 -10.90
CA CYS A 194 2.47 -7.97 -9.73
C CYS A 194 2.08 -9.00 -8.66
N LYS A 195 3.07 -9.47 -7.90
CA LYS A 195 2.86 -10.39 -6.77
C LYS A 195 3.06 -9.72 -5.42
N LEU A 196 2.51 -10.32 -4.36
CA LEU A 196 2.81 -9.94 -2.99
C LEU A 196 4.29 -10.24 -2.67
N VAL A 197 4.91 -9.37 -1.86
CA VAL A 197 6.37 -9.33 -1.73
C VAL A 197 6.98 -10.62 -1.16
N ASN A 198 6.30 -11.23 -0.20
CA ASN A 198 6.74 -12.43 0.51
C ASN A 198 5.52 -13.21 1.02
N ASP A 199 5.77 -14.42 1.51
CA ASP A 199 4.70 -15.35 1.89
C ASP A 199 3.94 -14.83 3.13
N VAL A 200 4.64 -14.17 4.06
CA VAL A 200 4.02 -13.52 5.23
C VAL A 200 2.97 -12.48 4.82
N GLN A 201 3.29 -11.64 3.82
CA GLN A 201 2.34 -10.64 3.32
C GLN A 201 1.21 -11.29 2.52
N PHE A 202 1.50 -12.38 1.79
CA PHE A 202 0.48 -13.15 1.10
C PHE A 202 -0.54 -13.73 2.08
N GLU A 203 -0.09 -14.46 3.09
CA GLU A 203 -0.96 -15.06 4.10
C GLU A 203 -1.74 -13.99 4.87
N ARG A 204 -1.13 -12.84 5.17
CA ARG A 204 -1.84 -11.73 5.83
C ARG A 204 -3.03 -11.22 5.01
N VAL A 205 -2.83 -11.01 3.70
CA VAL A 205 -3.90 -10.51 2.81
C VAL A 205 -4.95 -11.58 2.58
N LYS A 206 -4.55 -12.85 2.43
CA LYS A 206 -5.46 -13.98 2.31
C LYS A 206 -6.32 -14.13 3.56
N ASN A 207 -5.73 -14.14 4.75
CA ASN A 207 -6.46 -14.22 6.02
C ASN A 207 -7.43 -13.04 6.21
N MET A 208 -7.08 -11.86 5.73
CA MET A 208 -7.98 -10.70 5.75
C MET A 208 -9.21 -10.93 4.84
N LEU A 209 -9.02 -11.51 3.66
CA LEU A 209 -10.13 -11.90 2.78
C LEU A 209 -10.98 -13.02 3.40
N ASP A 210 -10.34 -14.05 3.97
CA ASP A 210 -11.03 -15.22 4.54
C ASP A 210 -11.81 -14.89 5.82
N SER A 211 -11.37 -13.88 6.59
CA SER A 211 -12.05 -13.43 7.82
C SER A 211 -13.14 -12.38 7.59
N SER A 212 -13.22 -11.84 6.37
CA SER A 212 -14.27 -10.91 5.97
C SER A 212 -15.65 -11.57 6.06
N LYS A 213 -16.63 -10.80 6.52
CA LYS A 213 -18.06 -11.17 6.47
C LYS A 213 -18.75 -10.63 5.22
N GLY A 214 -18.06 -9.78 4.47
CA GLY A 214 -18.48 -9.25 3.19
C GLY A 214 -18.57 -10.31 2.09
N LYS A 215 -19.30 -9.95 1.03
CA LYS A 215 -19.49 -10.76 -0.16
C LYS A 215 -18.41 -10.42 -1.19
N VAL A 216 -17.65 -11.41 -1.63
CA VAL A 216 -16.78 -11.28 -2.80
C VAL A 216 -17.66 -11.13 -4.04
N ILE A 217 -17.54 -10.00 -4.73
CA ILE A 217 -18.32 -9.71 -5.94
C ILE A 217 -17.55 -10.08 -7.21
N SER A 218 -16.23 -9.90 -7.18
CA SER A 218 -15.33 -10.27 -8.28
C SER A 218 -13.94 -10.58 -7.73
N GLY A 219 -13.20 -11.45 -8.42
CA GLY A 219 -11.86 -11.86 -8.03
C GLY A 219 -11.83 -12.96 -6.97
N GLY A 220 -10.93 -12.84 -6.01
CA GLY A 220 -10.79 -13.77 -4.88
C GLY A 220 -9.84 -14.95 -5.12
N LYS A 221 -9.41 -15.19 -6.36
CA LYS A 221 -8.44 -16.25 -6.66
C LYS A 221 -7.03 -15.80 -6.27
N CYS A 222 -6.29 -16.69 -5.65
CA CYS A 222 -4.91 -16.46 -5.25
C CYS A 222 -4.11 -17.76 -5.29
N ASP A 223 -2.79 -17.65 -5.45
CA ASP A 223 -1.87 -18.78 -5.43
C ASP A 223 -0.68 -18.45 -4.52
N SER A 224 -0.53 -19.23 -3.45
CA SER A 224 0.54 -19.07 -2.48
C SER A 224 1.92 -19.37 -3.06
N LYS A 225 2.02 -20.25 -4.07
CA LYS A 225 3.30 -20.61 -4.69
C LYS A 225 3.87 -19.45 -5.50
N THR A 226 3.03 -18.78 -6.28
CA THR A 226 3.44 -17.60 -7.07
C THR A 226 3.31 -16.28 -6.31
N ARG A 227 2.64 -16.28 -5.16
CA ARG A 227 2.18 -15.09 -4.40
C ARG A 227 1.31 -14.13 -5.20
N LYS A 228 0.70 -14.62 -6.27
CA LYS A 228 -0.22 -13.81 -7.08
C LYS A 228 -1.59 -13.82 -6.43
N PHE A 229 -2.25 -12.67 -6.49
CA PHE A 229 -3.53 -12.45 -5.86
C PHE A 229 -4.36 -11.60 -6.83
N GLN A 230 -5.50 -12.14 -7.27
CA GLN A 230 -6.36 -11.49 -8.24
C GLN A 230 -6.94 -10.20 -7.63
N PRO A 231 -7.06 -9.10 -8.38
CA PRO A 231 -7.82 -7.93 -7.94
C PRO A 231 -9.22 -8.37 -7.46
N THR A 232 -9.52 -8.08 -6.20
CA THR A 232 -10.70 -8.62 -5.52
C THR A 232 -11.59 -7.49 -5.03
N ILE A 233 -12.88 -7.56 -5.37
CA ILE A 233 -13.89 -6.60 -4.94
C ILE A 233 -14.76 -7.26 -3.89
N VAL A 234 -14.77 -6.69 -2.69
CA VAL A 234 -15.58 -7.19 -1.57
C VAL A 234 -16.57 -6.13 -1.17
N ARG A 235 -17.85 -6.46 -1.19
CA ARG A 235 -18.90 -5.61 -0.63
C ARG A 235 -19.13 -6.00 0.82
N CYS A 236 -18.97 -5.07 1.73
CA CYS A 236 -19.05 -5.33 3.17
C CYS A 236 -19.70 -4.18 3.94
N ASP A 237 -19.96 -4.41 5.22
CA ASP A 237 -20.47 -3.39 6.15
C ASP A 237 -19.32 -2.72 6.92
N LEU A 238 -19.60 -1.58 7.55
CA LEU A 238 -18.60 -0.82 8.33
C LEU A 238 -17.96 -1.62 9.49
N SER A 239 -18.60 -2.70 9.94
CA SER A 239 -18.09 -3.57 11.01
C SER A 239 -17.29 -4.77 10.49
N ASP A 240 -16.99 -4.83 9.20
CA ASP A 240 -16.24 -5.94 8.62
C ASP A 240 -14.79 -5.99 9.15
N PRO A 241 -14.30 -7.16 9.60
CA PRO A 241 -12.92 -7.30 10.09
C PRO A 241 -11.85 -6.87 9.06
N GLY A 242 -12.14 -7.01 7.76
CA GLY A 242 -11.26 -6.57 6.67
C GLY A 242 -11.00 -5.06 6.69
N LEU A 243 -11.85 -4.28 7.36
CA LEU A 243 -11.69 -2.84 7.52
C LEU A 243 -10.87 -2.44 8.76
N GLU A 244 -10.41 -3.35 9.61
CA GLU A 244 -9.69 -2.96 10.83
C GLU A 244 -8.25 -2.49 10.56
N GLN A 245 -7.56 -3.14 9.63
CA GLN A 245 -6.14 -2.90 9.34
C GLN A 245 -5.94 -2.43 7.90
N GLU A 246 -4.76 -1.86 7.62
CA GLU A 246 -4.34 -1.53 6.24
C GLU A 246 -4.29 -2.81 5.40
N THR A 247 -4.98 -2.81 4.26
CA THR A 247 -5.03 -4.01 3.39
C THR A 247 -3.68 -4.24 2.71
N PHE A 248 -3.07 -3.22 2.10
CA PHE A 248 -1.74 -3.31 1.45
C PHE A 248 -1.61 -4.50 0.47
N GLY A 249 -2.68 -4.74 -0.28
CA GLY A 249 -2.91 -5.85 -1.19
C GLY A 249 -4.02 -5.49 -2.18
N PRO A 250 -4.32 -6.34 -3.17
CA PRO A 250 -5.20 -5.99 -4.28
C PRO A 250 -6.69 -6.22 -3.94
N ILE A 251 -7.13 -5.85 -2.74
CA ILE A 251 -8.53 -5.95 -2.33
C ILE A 251 -9.14 -4.54 -2.25
N VAL A 252 -10.31 -4.35 -2.86
CA VAL A 252 -11.13 -3.14 -2.73
C VAL A 252 -12.33 -3.47 -1.87
N TRP A 253 -12.38 -2.86 -0.68
CA TRP A 253 -13.53 -2.96 0.22
C TRP A 253 -14.56 -1.88 -0.15
N VAL A 254 -15.75 -2.28 -0.57
CA VAL A 254 -16.85 -1.39 -0.94
C VAL A 254 -17.91 -1.43 0.15
N VAL A 255 -18.04 -0.33 0.88
CA VAL A 255 -19.01 -0.19 1.96
C VAL A 255 -20.12 0.75 1.54
N SER A 256 -21.36 0.31 1.74
CA SER A 256 -22.53 1.13 1.46
C SER A 256 -22.89 2.00 2.66
N VAL A 257 -23.07 3.29 2.44
CA VAL A 257 -23.51 4.26 3.48
C VAL A 257 -24.78 4.99 3.05
N ASP A 258 -25.62 5.36 4.02
CA ASP A 258 -26.85 6.10 3.75
C ASP A 258 -26.60 7.54 3.28
N ASP A 259 -25.55 8.18 3.79
CA ASP A 259 -25.22 9.58 3.53
C ASP A 259 -23.71 9.80 3.67
N ILE A 260 -23.14 10.70 2.87
CA ILE A 260 -21.74 11.14 2.95
C ILE A 260 -21.34 11.59 4.36
N LYS A 261 -22.26 12.16 5.14
CA LYS A 261 -22.00 12.54 6.54
C LYS A 261 -21.59 11.35 7.38
N ILE A 262 -22.22 10.19 7.21
CA ILE A 262 -21.83 8.96 7.89
C ILE A 262 -20.43 8.55 7.46
N ALA A 263 -20.11 8.67 6.17
CA ALA A 263 -18.78 8.39 5.65
C ALA A 263 -17.71 9.28 6.30
N VAL A 264 -17.95 10.59 6.33
CA VAL A 264 -17.05 11.58 6.95
C VAL A 264 -16.93 11.33 8.46
N GLU A 265 -18.02 11.03 9.16
CA GLU A 265 -17.99 10.70 10.59
C GLU A 265 -17.20 9.43 10.87
N TYR A 266 -17.36 8.39 10.04
CA TYR A 266 -16.60 7.14 10.16
C TYR A 266 -15.10 7.39 10.01
N ILE A 267 -14.69 8.09 8.94
CA ILE A 267 -13.27 8.43 8.71
C ILE A 267 -12.73 9.27 9.88
N ASN A 268 -13.50 10.25 10.34
CA ASN A 268 -13.09 11.08 11.47
C ASN A 268 -12.99 10.29 12.77
N ARG A 269 -13.78 9.23 13.00
CA ARG A 269 -13.59 8.37 14.19
C ARG A 269 -12.23 7.69 14.16
N TYR A 270 -11.80 7.18 13.01
CA TYR A 270 -10.44 6.62 12.86
C TYR A 270 -9.35 7.67 13.11
N ALA A 271 -9.56 8.92 12.67
CA ALA A 271 -8.64 10.01 12.96
C ALA A 271 -8.69 10.47 14.44
N LEU A 272 -9.86 10.43 15.07
CA LEU A 272 -10.12 10.89 16.44
C LEU A 272 -9.79 9.85 17.52
N GLU A 273 -9.81 8.55 17.21
CA GLU A 273 -9.23 7.52 18.07
C GLU A 273 -7.71 7.69 18.22
N ILE A 274 -7.07 8.39 17.26
CA ILE A 274 -5.67 8.83 17.31
C ILE A 274 -5.55 10.25 17.91
N GLN A 275 -6.56 11.11 17.74
CA GLN A 275 -6.59 12.48 18.27
C GLN A 275 -7.90 12.82 18.98
N LYS A 276 -7.99 12.56 20.30
CA LYS A 276 -9.04 13.19 21.13
C LYS A 276 -8.82 14.71 21.19
N LYS A 277 -9.35 15.48 20.21
CA LYS A 277 -10.14 16.74 20.37
C LYS A 277 -10.18 17.62 19.08
N LYS A 278 -11.44 17.90 18.67
CA LYS A 278 -12.04 19.16 18.16
C LYS A 278 -12.21 19.45 16.65
N LYS A 279 -13.51 19.70 16.39
CA LYS A 279 -14.21 20.71 15.54
C LYS A 279 -14.44 20.42 14.04
N LYS A 280 -15.74 20.47 13.71
CA LYS A 280 -16.40 20.30 12.41
C LYS A 280 -15.94 21.32 11.37
N THR A 281 -15.59 20.84 10.18
CA THR A 281 -15.44 21.61 8.94
C THR A 281 -16.52 21.22 7.93
N LYS A 282 -17.03 22.21 7.18
CA LYS A 282 -18.07 22.06 6.14
C LYS A 282 -17.47 21.42 4.89
N THR A 283 -18.07 20.33 4.40
CA THR A 283 -17.65 19.61 3.18
C THR A 283 -18.26 20.25 1.92
N LYS A 284 -17.45 20.45 0.87
CA LYS A 284 -17.91 20.75 -0.50
C LYS A 284 -18.13 19.44 -1.28
N LYS A 285 -19.12 19.44 -2.18
CA LYS A 285 -19.49 18.30 -3.05
C LYS A 285 -18.47 18.13 -4.17
N ASN A 286 -17.93 16.91 -4.30
CA ASN A 286 -17.17 16.27 -5.39
C ASN A 286 -16.32 15.14 -4.78
N LEU A 287 -15.95 14.13 -5.59
CA LEU A 287 -15.08 13.00 -5.23
C LEU A 287 -13.98 13.42 -4.25
N LEU A 288 -14.13 13.03 -2.98
CA LEU A 288 -13.25 13.46 -1.92
C LEU A 288 -12.29 12.32 -1.61
N PHE A 289 -11.05 12.42 -2.11
CA PHE A 289 -9.95 11.66 -1.53
C PHE A 289 -9.66 12.27 -0.16
N VAL A 290 -10.12 11.60 0.89
CA VAL A 290 -9.63 11.91 2.23
C VAL A 290 -8.42 11.01 2.42
N ILE A 291 -7.23 11.54 2.13
CA ILE A 291 -5.99 10.92 2.60
C ILE A 291 -5.90 11.34 4.06
N PRO A 292 -6.15 10.45 5.06
CA PRO A 292 -5.91 10.79 6.44
C PRO A 292 -4.43 11.12 6.56
N SER A 293 -4.15 12.38 6.84
CA SER A 293 -2.84 12.84 7.26
C SER A 293 -2.45 12.06 8.52
N PHE A 294 -1.36 11.33 8.41
CA PHE A 294 -0.65 10.73 9.54
C PHE A 294 -0.13 11.80 10.50
#